data_AF-A0A3C1GWT2-F1
#
_entry.id   AF-A0A3C1GWT2-F1
#
_cell.length_a   1.000
_cell.length_b   1.000
_cell.length_c   1.000
_cell.angle_alpha   90.00
_cell.angle_beta   90.00
_cell.angle_gamma   90.00
#
_symmetry.space_group_name_H-M   'P 1'
#
loop_
_entity.id
_entity.type
_entity.pdbx_description
1 polymer ?
#
loop_
_entity_poly.entity_id
_entity_poly.type
_entity_poly.pdbx_seq_one_letter_code
_entity_poly.pdbx_strand_id
1 'polypeptide(L)'
;MKKDRDILGIVALTLAFVLMVSGGLFVWNTFFAGEPKPDDEDPIIVETVIDVALEDATVFRLKELDFQFVIAEITVTSNKKIDLGLEMFSTSEGIALNNVAFYTDKIKENGLTLEKLGLIDQFVTDQMSITGKVFIPILDKTAKTMTLSVNFEKKIDLTFDLNVATGTKYEIGLTSADLITDGNSYKITLGKMVSLNNEPVFHSTPSGEKDLYDFSETSNLVALEIDIEGLNATSVGIDDAQFIADGSTVSAYALTKSYTCEGYPNLIDVAATTVKEGYLYLQINDINESILNKKGTLKLKLTGSQEWIIVFYLDTEA
;
A
#
# COMPACT_ATOMS: atom_id res chain seq x y z
N MET A 1 90.31 27.42 52.43
CA MET A 1 90.73 27.25 51.03
C MET A 1 90.53 25.87 50.42
N LYS A 2 90.25 24.78 51.18
CA LYS A 2 89.87 23.47 50.57
C LYS A 2 88.36 23.37 50.25
N LYS A 3 87.50 23.90 51.13
CA LYS A 3 86.03 23.80 51.02
C LYS A 3 85.43 24.53 49.81
N ASP A 4 86.05 25.62 49.37
CA ASP A 4 85.55 26.41 48.22
C ASP A 4 85.89 25.78 46.87
N ARG A 5 86.94 24.95 46.79
CA ARG A 5 87.31 24.24 45.56
C ARG A 5 86.40 23.04 45.29
N ASP A 6 85.89 22.39 46.34
CA ASP A 6 84.95 21.27 46.20
C ASP A 6 83.56 21.75 45.74
N ILE A 7 83.12 22.91 46.20
CA ILE A 7 81.84 23.52 45.78
C ILE A 7 81.92 23.97 44.31
N LEU A 8 83.04 24.56 43.87
CA LEU A 8 83.22 24.95 42.48
C LEU A 8 83.24 23.74 41.53
N GLY A 9 83.84 22.62 41.97
CA GLY A 9 83.86 21.37 41.22
C GLY A 9 82.47 20.74 41.04
N ILE A 10 81.66 20.76 42.10
CA ILE A 10 80.28 20.25 42.06
C ILE A 10 79.40 21.12 41.16
N VAL A 11 79.55 22.45 41.22
CA VAL A 11 78.79 23.38 40.35
C VAL A 11 79.17 23.24 38.88
N ALA A 12 80.45 23.04 38.57
CA ALA A 12 80.88 22.81 37.19
C ALA A 12 80.34 21.49 36.62
N LEU A 13 80.26 20.45 37.46
CA LEU A 13 79.78 19.13 37.05
C LEU A 13 78.26 19.09 36.86
N THR A 14 77.49 19.80 37.70
CA THR A 14 76.05 19.97 37.50
C THR A 14 75.75 20.82 36.26
N LEU A 15 76.52 21.88 36.00
CA LEU A 15 76.33 22.68 34.78
C LEU A 15 76.61 21.88 33.51
N ALA A 16 77.67 21.07 33.51
CA ALA A 16 78.00 20.19 32.39
C ALA A 16 76.93 19.11 32.16
N PHE A 17 76.36 18.55 33.23
CA PHE A 17 75.28 17.59 33.15
C PHE A 17 74.00 18.21 32.59
N VAL A 18 73.63 19.42 33.04
CA VAL A 18 72.48 20.16 32.51
C VAL A 18 72.66 20.47 31.02
N LEU A 19 73.86 20.84 30.58
CA LEU A 19 74.16 21.10 29.17
C LEU A 19 74.11 19.82 28.30
N MET A 20 74.55 18.67 28.82
CA MET A 20 74.40 17.40 28.09
C MET A 20 72.95 16.94 27.99
N VAL A 21 72.16 17.08 29.06
CA VAL A 21 70.74 16.70 29.05
C VAL A 21 69.93 17.61 28.13
N SER A 22 70.17 18.92 28.19
CA SER A 22 69.49 19.89 27.31
C SER A 22 69.94 19.77 25.84
N GLY A 23 71.23 19.51 25.59
CA GLY A 23 71.73 19.22 24.24
C GLY A 23 71.17 17.92 23.66
N GLY A 24 71.07 16.86 24.48
CA GLY A 24 70.47 15.59 24.08
C GLY A 24 68.98 15.71 23.76
N LEU A 25 68.22 16.46 24.56
CA LEU A 25 66.81 16.76 24.30
C LEU A 25 66.64 17.58 23.02
N PHE A 26 67.51 18.55 22.76
CA PHE A 26 67.45 19.38 21.55
C PHE A 26 67.71 18.56 20.27
N VAL A 27 68.71 17.67 20.28
CA VAL A 27 69.02 16.79 19.14
C VAL A 27 67.92 15.73 18.95
N TRP A 28 67.35 15.20 20.02
CA TRP A 28 66.20 14.29 19.93
C TRP A 28 64.97 14.96 19.32
N ASN A 29 64.65 16.20 19.74
CA ASN A 29 63.49 16.93 19.22
C ASN A 29 63.67 17.45 17.79
N THR A 30 64.91 17.61 17.31
CA THR A 30 65.19 18.08 15.94
C THR A 30 65.39 16.96 14.92
N PHE A 31 65.84 15.77 15.34
CA PHE A 31 66.11 14.66 14.43
C PHE A 31 65.20 13.44 14.61
N PHE A 32 64.55 13.26 15.78
CA PHE A 32 63.76 12.06 16.09
C PHE A 32 62.30 12.34 16.51
N ALA A 33 61.92 13.60 16.76
CA ALA A 33 60.52 13.97 16.81
C ALA A 33 60.00 14.02 15.37
N GLY A 34 59.38 12.93 14.93
CA GLY A 34 58.61 12.91 13.68
C GLY A 34 57.61 14.05 13.67
N GLU A 35 57.27 14.52 12.47
CA GLU A 35 56.33 15.62 12.25
C GLU A 35 55.11 15.50 13.18
N PRO A 36 54.67 16.60 13.82
CA PRO A 36 53.45 16.57 14.61
C PRO A 36 52.35 16.08 13.68
N LYS A 37 51.75 14.95 14.03
CA LYS A 37 50.51 14.51 13.37
C LYS A 37 49.52 15.67 13.48
N PRO A 38 48.75 15.97 12.42
CA PRO A 38 47.71 16.97 12.53
C PRO A 38 46.81 16.59 13.70
N ASP A 39 46.42 17.56 14.52
CA ASP A 39 45.40 17.37 15.55
C ASP A 39 44.24 16.62 14.90
N ASP A 40 43.96 15.40 15.39
CA ASP A 40 42.73 14.71 15.06
C ASP A 40 41.61 15.61 15.58
N GLU A 41 41.01 16.43 14.71
CA GLU A 41 39.78 17.12 15.02
C GLU A 41 38.82 16.05 15.56
N ASP A 42 38.36 16.20 16.81
CA ASP A 42 37.30 15.37 17.36
C ASP A 42 36.19 15.29 16.30
N PRO A 43 35.75 14.08 15.90
CA PRO A 43 34.77 13.95 14.83
C PRO A 43 33.56 14.79 15.20
N ILE A 44 33.20 15.75 14.35
CA ILE A 44 31.98 16.54 14.51
C ILE A 44 30.82 15.53 14.49
N ILE A 45 30.30 15.18 15.67
CA ILE A 45 29.08 14.39 15.79
C ILE A 45 27.95 15.32 15.36
N VAL A 46 27.64 15.32 14.07
CA VAL A 46 26.41 15.93 13.58
C VAL A 46 25.27 15.09 14.17
N GLU A 47 24.51 15.60 15.13
CA GLU A 47 23.32 14.91 15.66
C GLU A 47 22.35 14.59 14.53
N THR A 48 21.67 13.44 14.63
CA THR A 48 20.68 13.05 13.63
C THR A 48 19.44 13.90 13.82
N VAL A 49 19.20 14.83 12.92
CA VAL A 49 18.00 15.65 12.94
C VAL A 49 16.97 14.93 12.08
N ILE A 50 15.82 14.61 12.67
CA ILE A 50 14.66 14.04 11.98
C ILE A 50 13.52 15.04 12.07
N ASP A 51 12.87 15.27 10.93
CA ASP A 51 11.61 16.00 10.86
C ASP A 51 10.56 15.12 10.19
N VAL A 52 9.30 15.30 10.61
CA VAL A 52 8.17 14.48 10.17
C VAL A 52 7.04 15.42 9.78
N ALA A 53 6.62 15.35 8.53
CA ALA A 53 5.54 16.16 7.97
C ALA A 53 4.36 15.28 7.55
N LEU A 54 3.15 15.79 7.75
CA LEU A 54 1.92 15.21 7.23
C LEU A 54 1.63 15.83 5.86
N GLU A 55 1.58 15.01 4.81
CA GLU A 55 1.25 15.46 3.45
C GLU A 55 -0.26 15.40 3.20
N ASP A 56 -0.88 14.27 3.52
CA ASP A 56 -2.31 14.04 3.35
C ASP A 56 -2.84 13.06 4.42
N ALA A 57 -4.13 13.14 4.71
CA ALA A 57 -4.80 12.25 5.64
C ALA A 57 -6.25 11.98 5.21
N THR A 58 -6.59 10.70 5.12
CA THR A 58 -7.97 10.26 4.86
C THR A 58 -8.54 9.57 6.09
N VAL A 59 -9.67 10.05 6.59
CA VAL A 59 -10.36 9.52 7.77
C VAL A 59 -11.46 8.56 7.33
N PHE A 60 -11.43 7.33 7.85
CA PHE A 60 -12.39 6.27 7.57
C PHE A 60 -13.28 6.02 8.79
N ARG A 61 -14.58 6.19 8.60
CA ARG A 61 -15.61 5.89 9.62
C ARG A 61 -16.64 4.91 9.05
N LEU A 62 -16.27 3.64 9.05
CA LEU A 62 -17.11 2.57 8.52
C LEU A 62 -18.12 2.07 9.55
N LYS A 63 -19.30 1.64 9.09
CA LYS A 63 -20.41 1.21 9.98
C LYS A 63 -20.14 -0.20 10.54
N GLU A 64 -19.54 -1.03 9.72
CA GLU A 64 -19.16 -2.42 9.93
C GLU A 64 -18.01 -2.62 10.93
N LEU A 65 -17.20 -1.59 11.20
CA LEU A 65 -16.10 -1.65 12.16
C LEU A 65 -16.50 -1.04 13.51
N ASP A 66 -15.95 -1.52 14.62
CA ASP A 66 -16.15 -0.96 15.96
C ASP A 66 -15.12 0.11 16.34
N PHE A 67 -14.27 0.51 15.39
CA PHE A 67 -13.30 1.59 15.49
C PHE A 67 -13.37 2.50 14.26
N GLN A 68 -12.67 3.63 14.29
CA GLN A 68 -12.39 4.45 13.10
C GLN A 68 -10.88 4.43 12.84
N PHE A 69 -10.43 4.83 11.67
CA PHE A 69 -8.99 4.85 11.37
C PHE A 69 -8.63 5.94 10.38
N VAL A 70 -7.33 6.25 10.32
CA VAL A 70 -6.75 7.21 9.38
C VAL A 70 -5.71 6.51 8.54
N ILE A 71 -5.69 6.84 7.24
CA ILE A 71 -4.58 6.56 6.35
C ILE A 71 -3.86 7.88 6.15
N ALA A 72 -2.64 7.98 6.66
CA ALA A 72 -1.85 9.21 6.63
C ALA A 72 -0.65 9.02 5.72
N GLU A 73 -0.45 9.93 4.78
CA GLU A 73 0.77 10.04 3.98
C GLU A 73 1.74 10.95 4.72
N ILE A 74 2.86 10.37 5.15
CA ILE A 74 3.85 11.03 6.00
C ILE A 74 5.17 11.07 5.25
N THR A 75 5.80 12.25 5.25
CA THR A 75 7.18 12.45 4.79
C THR A 75 8.10 12.55 5.99
N VAL A 76 9.10 11.68 6.04
CA VAL A 76 10.21 11.76 7.00
C VAL A 76 11.42 12.33 6.29
N THR A 77 12.03 13.36 6.86
CA THR A 77 13.29 13.92 6.36
C THR A 77 14.38 13.85 7.43
N SER A 78 15.62 13.63 7.00
CA SER A 78 16.77 13.62 7.90
C SER A 78 18.04 14.13 7.24
N ASN A 79 18.98 14.62 8.05
CA ASN A 79 20.34 14.95 7.63
C ASN A 79 21.25 13.71 7.49
N LYS A 80 20.75 12.50 7.79
CA LYS A 80 21.44 11.21 7.65
C LYS A 80 20.49 10.15 7.07
N LYS A 81 20.97 8.89 6.99
CA LYS A 81 20.11 7.74 6.69
C LYS A 81 18.90 7.73 7.62
N ILE A 82 17.73 7.42 7.08
CA ILE A 82 16.50 7.31 7.85
C ILE A 82 16.34 5.84 8.24
N ASP A 83 16.14 5.60 9.54
CA ASP A 83 16.02 4.28 10.14
C ASP A 83 14.97 4.36 11.26
N LEU A 84 13.71 4.53 10.86
CA LEU A 84 12.57 4.69 11.77
C LEU A 84 11.56 3.56 11.54
N GLY A 85 11.48 2.65 12.50
CA GLY A 85 10.43 1.64 12.56
C GLY A 85 9.10 2.20 13.06
N LEU A 86 8.00 1.52 12.70
CA LEU A 86 6.64 1.90 13.12
C LEU A 86 6.41 1.80 14.63
N GLU A 87 7.26 1.07 15.36
CA GLU A 87 7.26 1.02 16.83
C GLU A 87 7.53 2.36 17.50
N MET A 88 8.16 3.30 16.79
CA MET A 88 8.42 4.65 17.28
C MET A 88 7.19 5.56 17.14
N PHE A 89 6.14 5.10 16.47
CA PHE A 89 4.91 5.85 16.22
C PHE A 89 3.79 5.33 17.12
N SER A 90 3.20 6.20 17.92
CA SER A 90 2.12 5.84 18.85
C SER A 90 0.95 6.82 18.79
N THR A 91 -0.27 6.33 18.78
CA THR A 91 -1.49 7.17 18.86
C THR A 91 -1.66 7.75 20.26
N SER A 92 -2.48 8.80 20.41
CA SER A 92 -2.82 9.37 21.72
C SER A 92 -3.62 8.42 22.62
N GLU A 93 -4.14 7.32 22.06
CA GLU A 93 -4.76 6.22 22.80
C GLU A 93 -3.76 5.14 23.24
N GLY A 94 -2.48 5.29 22.89
CA GLY A 94 -1.40 4.38 23.27
C GLY A 94 -1.22 3.18 22.34
N ILE A 95 -1.76 3.22 21.11
CA ILE A 95 -1.58 2.15 20.13
C ILE A 95 -0.31 2.42 19.32
N ALA A 96 0.65 1.50 19.37
CA ALA A 96 1.85 1.56 18.53
C ALA A 96 1.55 1.07 17.11
N LEU A 97 2.09 1.74 16.08
CA LEU A 97 1.74 1.41 14.68
C LEU A 97 2.30 0.06 14.21
N ASN A 98 3.30 -0.50 14.88
CA ASN A 98 3.74 -1.87 14.64
C ASN A 98 2.83 -2.95 15.28
N ASN A 99 1.85 -2.55 16.09
CA ASN A 99 0.91 -3.45 16.77
C ASN A 99 -0.54 -3.18 16.34
N VAL A 100 -0.77 -3.24 15.03
CA VAL A 100 -2.08 -2.94 14.42
C VAL A 100 -2.79 -4.16 13.84
N ALA A 101 -2.18 -5.34 13.95
CA ALA A 101 -2.68 -6.58 13.34
C ALA A 101 -4.15 -6.89 13.69
N PHE A 102 -4.52 -6.74 14.96
CA PHE A 102 -5.90 -6.92 15.42
C PHE A 102 -6.91 -6.07 14.63
N TYR A 103 -6.57 -4.82 14.33
CA TYR A 103 -7.44 -3.91 13.58
C TYR A 103 -7.48 -4.26 12.10
N THR A 104 -6.33 -4.60 11.51
CA THR A 104 -6.25 -5.02 10.10
C THR A 104 -6.98 -6.34 9.87
N ASP A 105 -6.95 -7.25 10.84
CA ASP A 105 -7.68 -8.52 10.77
C ASP A 105 -9.20 -8.29 10.86
N LYS A 106 -9.66 -7.40 11.74
CA LYS A 106 -11.08 -7.00 11.78
C LYS A 106 -11.56 -6.38 10.47
N ILE A 107 -10.72 -5.62 9.77
CA ILE A 107 -11.04 -5.09 8.44
C ILE A 107 -11.23 -6.24 7.45
N LYS A 108 -10.33 -7.24 7.48
CA LYS A 108 -10.42 -8.45 6.63
C LYS A 108 -11.64 -9.31 6.96
N GLU A 109 -11.96 -9.50 8.25
CA GLU A 109 -13.15 -10.24 8.69
C GLU A 109 -14.46 -9.63 8.17
N ASN A 110 -14.48 -8.32 7.93
CA ASN A 110 -15.60 -7.61 7.32
C ASN A 110 -15.52 -7.55 5.78
N GLY A 111 -14.65 -8.36 5.18
CA GLY A 111 -14.49 -8.50 3.73
C GLY A 111 -13.69 -7.39 3.06
N LEU A 112 -13.02 -6.51 3.80
CA LEU A 112 -12.30 -5.34 3.28
C LEU A 112 -10.78 -5.57 3.21
N THR A 113 -10.02 -4.75 2.47
CA THR A 113 -8.55 -4.87 2.35
C THR A 113 -7.76 -3.55 2.30
N LEU A 114 -6.78 -3.40 3.17
CA LEU A 114 -5.87 -2.24 3.13
C LEU A 114 -4.73 -2.39 2.10
N GLU A 115 -4.57 -3.56 1.47
CA GLU A 115 -3.44 -3.84 0.57
C GLU A 115 -3.33 -2.84 -0.58
N LYS A 116 -4.47 -2.35 -1.08
CA LYS A 116 -4.54 -1.38 -2.20
C LYS A 116 -3.98 0.00 -1.84
N LEU A 117 -3.77 0.28 -0.56
CA LEU A 117 -3.29 1.58 -0.10
C LEU A 117 -1.76 1.71 -0.06
N GLY A 118 -1.03 0.62 -0.33
CA GLY A 118 0.44 0.64 -0.38
C GLY A 118 1.06 1.11 0.94
N LEU A 119 0.56 0.57 2.06
CA LEU A 119 1.05 0.92 3.39
C LEU A 119 2.53 0.55 3.53
N ILE A 120 3.29 1.44 4.14
CA ILE A 120 4.70 1.21 4.43
C ILE A 120 4.85 0.43 5.73
N ASP A 121 5.78 -0.52 5.76
CA ASP A 121 6.08 -1.29 6.98
C ASP A 121 7.11 -0.60 7.89
N GLN A 122 7.95 0.29 7.32
CA GLN A 122 9.00 1.04 8.02
C GLN A 122 9.54 2.19 7.16
N PHE A 123 9.99 3.28 7.79
CA PHE A 123 10.70 4.36 7.12
C PHE A 123 12.20 4.10 7.18
N VAL A 124 12.70 3.23 6.28
CA VAL A 124 14.13 2.89 6.19
C VAL A 124 14.64 3.20 4.79
N THR A 125 15.61 4.13 4.68
CA THR A 125 16.22 4.52 3.41
C THR A 125 17.61 5.14 3.62
N ASP A 126 18.48 4.98 2.63
CA ASP A 126 19.76 5.71 2.55
C ASP A 126 19.58 7.15 2.05
N GLN A 127 18.37 7.51 1.61
CA GLN A 127 18.03 8.87 1.18
C GLN A 127 17.72 9.78 2.38
N MET A 128 17.82 11.08 2.17
CA MET A 128 17.48 12.11 3.17
C MET A 128 15.97 12.35 3.32
N SER A 129 15.15 11.68 2.51
CA SER A 129 13.69 11.80 2.53
C SER A 129 13.03 10.50 2.11
N ILE A 130 11.93 10.16 2.76
CA ILE A 130 11.02 9.06 2.36
C ILE A 130 9.59 9.46 2.69
N THR A 131 8.69 9.21 1.75
CA THR A 131 7.25 9.39 1.93
C THR A 131 6.58 8.01 1.93
N GLY A 132 5.66 7.80 2.85
CA GLY A 132 4.97 6.53 3.00
C GLY A 132 3.60 6.69 3.64
N LYS A 133 2.69 5.77 3.33
CA LYS A 133 1.35 5.74 3.90
C LYS A 133 1.32 4.83 5.12
N VAL A 134 0.78 5.30 6.23
CA VAL A 134 0.65 4.52 7.46
C VAL A 134 -0.82 4.35 7.83
N PHE A 135 -1.13 3.19 8.42
CA PHE A 135 -2.44 2.90 9.00
C PHE A 135 -2.45 3.28 10.47
N ILE A 136 -3.42 4.10 10.88
CA ILE A 136 -3.54 4.64 12.24
C ILE A 136 -4.92 4.28 12.79
N PRO A 137 -5.05 3.25 13.65
CA PRO A 137 -6.32 2.90 14.27
C PRO A 137 -6.69 3.87 15.40
N ILE A 138 -8.00 4.08 15.57
CA ILE A 138 -8.60 4.97 16.58
C ILE A 138 -9.78 4.23 17.20
N LEU A 139 -9.60 3.78 18.44
CA LEU A 139 -10.58 3.00 19.18
C LEU A 139 -11.85 3.80 19.46
N ASP A 140 -11.73 5.06 19.84
CA ASP A 140 -12.90 5.90 20.08
C ASP A 140 -13.51 6.38 18.75
N LYS A 141 -14.62 5.76 18.32
CA LYS A 141 -15.39 6.15 17.13
C LYS A 141 -15.95 7.58 17.19
N THR A 142 -16.01 8.17 18.37
CA THR A 142 -16.56 9.52 18.60
C THR A 142 -15.48 10.59 18.70
N ALA A 143 -14.21 10.19 18.71
CA ALA A 143 -13.08 11.12 18.72
C ALA A 143 -13.17 12.08 17.54
N LYS A 144 -12.93 13.36 17.84
CA LYS A 144 -12.90 14.45 16.85
C LYS A 144 -11.47 14.84 16.47
N THR A 145 -10.49 14.39 17.23
CA THR A 145 -9.07 14.69 17.05
C THR A 145 -8.26 13.46 17.45
N MET A 146 -7.14 13.23 16.76
CA MET A 146 -6.16 12.21 17.13
C MET A 146 -4.76 12.81 17.03
N THR A 147 -3.84 12.40 17.91
CA THR A 147 -2.42 12.75 17.78
C THR A 147 -1.61 11.48 17.54
N LEU A 148 -0.77 11.49 16.52
CA LEU A 148 0.28 10.51 16.31
C LEU A 148 1.60 11.10 16.80
N SER A 149 2.18 10.47 17.80
CA SER A 149 3.47 10.85 18.38
C SER A 149 4.57 10.00 17.79
N VAL A 150 5.59 10.63 17.24
CA VAL A 150 6.85 10.01 16.81
C VAL A 150 7.86 10.21 17.93
N ASN A 151 8.23 9.13 18.59
CA ASN A 151 9.15 9.13 19.71
C ASN A 151 10.55 8.77 19.22
N PHE A 152 11.29 9.77 18.74
CA PHE A 152 12.69 9.60 18.31
C PHE A 152 13.53 10.77 18.83
N GLU A 153 14.46 10.55 19.77
CA GLU A 153 15.30 11.57 20.47
C GLU A 153 14.50 12.76 21.08
N LYS A 154 13.79 13.51 20.24
CA LYS A 154 12.74 14.47 20.56
C LYS A 154 11.37 14.00 20.03
N LYS A 155 10.34 14.11 20.87
CA LYS A 155 8.96 13.83 20.48
C LYS A 155 8.46 14.82 19.41
N ILE A 156 7.89 14.30 18.33
CA ILE A 156 7.20 15.05 17.27
C ILE A 156 5.73 14.60 17.25
N ASP A 157 4.79 15.56 17.20
CA ASP A 157 3.36 15.26 17.24
C ASP A 157 2.68 15.72 15.93
N LEU A 158 2.01 14.78 15.25
CA LEU A 158 1.11 15.05 14.13
C LEU A 158 -0.34 14.99 14.63
N THR A 159 -1.13 16.02 14.36
CA THR A 159 -2.54 16.08 14.80
C THR A 159 -3.49 15.97 13.61
N PHE A 160 -4.50 15.13 13.75
CA PHE A 160 -5.51 14.85 12.74
C PHE A 160 -6.88 15.38 13.17
N ASP A 161 -7.57 16.06 12.26
CA ASP A 161 -8.98 16.41 12.40
C ASP A 161 -9.85 15.23 11.93
N LEU A 162 -10.71 14.72 12.82
CA LEU A 162 -11.60 13.58 12.54
C LEU A 162 -13.06 14.00 12.36
N ASN A 163 -13.35 15.30 12.32
CA ASN A 163 -14.72 15.80 12.17
C ASN A 163 -15.32 15.41 10.81
N VAL A 164 -14.49 15.31 9.77
CA VAL A 164 -14.91 14.95 8.41
C VAL A 164 -14.29 13.60 8.03
N ALA A 165 -15.13 12.59 7.84
CA ALA A 165 -14.73 11.31 7.27
C ALA A 165 -14.91 11.38 5.75
N THR A 166 -13.80 11.48 5.03
CA THR A 166 -13.76 11.48 3.55
C THR A 166 -13.54 10.08 2.99
N GLY A 167 -12.91 9.19 3.77
CA GLY A 167 -12.59 7.83 3.36
C GLY A 167 -13.82 6.95 3.30
N THR A 168 -13.97 6.28 2.17
CA THR A 168 -15.09 5.37 1.90
C THR A 168 -14.65 3.91 1.91
N LYS A 169 -15.57 2.99 2.21
CA LYS A 169 -15.30 1.55 2.09
C LYS A 169 -14.82 1.13 0.69
N TYR A 170 -15.13 1.93 -0.33
CA TYR A 170 -14.74 1.68 -1.72
C TYR A 170 -13.24 1.90 -1.96
N GLU A 171 -12.59 2.78 -1.18
CA GLU A 171 -11.15 3.04 -1.28
C GLU A 171 -10.28 1.93 -0.67
N ILE A 172 -10.85 1.13 0.23
CA ILE A 172 -10.14 0.04 0.92
C ILE A 172 -10.59 -1.35 0.47
N GLY A 173 -11.07 -1.47 -0.77
CA GLY A 173 -11.25 -2.71 -1.52
C GLY A 173 -12.02 -3.86 -0.82
N LEU A 174 -12.12 -4.99 -1.52
CA LEU A 174 -12.46 -6.28 -0.95
C LEU A 174 -11.20 -7.16 -1.05
N THR A 175 -10.89 -8.00 -0.04
CA THR A 175 -9.74 -8.92 -0.09
C THR A 175 -9.91 -9.94 -1.23
N SER A 176 -8.78 -10.29 -1.86
CA SER A 176 -8.61 -10.95 -3.16
C SER A 176 -9.23 -12.36 -3.30
N ALA A 177 -9.47 -12.77 -4.56
CA ALA A 177 -10.31 -13.88 -5.05
C ALA A 177 -11.84 -13.59 -5.01
N ASP A 178 -12.21 -12.40 -5.48
CA ASP A 178 -13.50 -11.88 -5.98
C ASP A 178 -14.81 -12.50 -5.49
N LEU A 179 -14.87 -12.84 -4.21
CA LEU A 179 -16.06 -13.33 -3.54
C LEU A 179 -17.08 -12.19 -3.31
N ILE A 180 -18.02 -12.04 -4.22
CA ILE A 180 -19.16 -11.14 -4.07
C ILE A 180 -20.30 -11.95 -3.41
N THR A 181 -20.62 -11.63 -2.17
CA THR A 181 -21.65 -12.33 -1.41
C THR A 181 -22.39 -11.37 -0.48
N ASP A 182 -23.66 -11.66 -0.21
CA ASP A 182 -24.42 -11.05 0.88
C ASP A 182 -24.32 -11.86 2.19
N GLY A 183 -23.53 -12.94 2.20
CA GLY A 183 -23.34 -13.85 3.32
C GLY A 183 -24.50 -14.82 3.57
N ASN A 184 -25.58 -14.78 2.78
CA ASN A 184 -26.79 -15.55 3.08
C ASN A 184 -27.47 -16.17 1.84
N SER A 185 -27.55 -15.44 0.74
CA SER A 185 -28.41 -15.78 -0.40
C SER A 185 -27.60 -16.17 -1.62
N TYR A 186 -26.40 -15.60 -1.80
CA TYR A 186 -25.57 -15.90 -2.97
C TYR A 186 -24.07 -15.79 -2.70
N LYS A 187 -23.33 -16.45 -3.58
CA LYS A 187 -21.88 -16.37 -3.69
C LYS A 187 -21.54 -16.23 -5.18
N ILE A 188 -20.79 -15.20 -5.54
CA ILE A 188 -20.27 -14.99 -6.89
C ILE A 188 -18.76 -14.87 -6.80
N THR A 189 -18.04 -15.49 -7.72
CA THR A 189 -16.58 -15.35 -7.85
C THR A 189 -16.27 -14.86 -9.25
N LEU A 190 -15.42 -13.84 -9.39
CA LEU A 190 -14.96 -13.40 -10.71
C LEU A 190 -13.61 -14.05 -11.03
N GLY A 191 -13.44 -14.44 -12.28
CA GLY A 191 -12.19 -14.91 -12.84
C GLY A 191 -11.63 -13.92 -13.86
N LYS A 192 -10.87 -14.39 -14.82
CA LYS A 192 -10.19 -13.53 -15.80
C LYS A 192 -11.11 -13.12 -16.96
N MET A 193 -10.68 -12.10 -17.69
CA MET A 193 -11.27 -11.72 -18.97
C MET A 193 -10.53 -12.37 -20.14
N VAL A 194 -11.28 -12.84 -21.14
CA VAL A 194 -10.72 -13.37 -22.39
C VAL A 194 -11.40 -12.71 -23.59
N SER A 195 -10.66 -12.49 -24.67
CA SER A 195 -11.26 -11.95 -25.90
C SER A 195 -12.05 -13.04 -26.62
N LEU A 196 -13.26 -12.70 -27.09
CA LEU A 196 -14.08 -13.54 -27.97
C LEU A 196 -14.12 -13.03 -29.41
N ASN A 197 -13.34 -12.01 -29.77
CA ASN A 197 -13.41 -11.37 -31.09
C ASN A 197 -13.12 -12.33 -32.27
N ASN A 198 -12.33 -13.38 -32.02
CA ASN A 198 -11.96 -14.36 -33.03
C ASN A 198 -12.73 -15.67 -32.90
N GLU A 199 -13.69 -15.73 -31.96
CA GLU A 199 -14.48 -16.93 -31.69
C GLU A 199 -15.84 -16.85 -32.42
N PRO A 200 -16.38 -17.99 -32.89
CA PRO A 200 -17.69 -18.01 -33.52
C PRO A 200 -18.80 -17.82 -32.47
N VAL A 201 -19.39 -16.63 -32.45
CA VAL A 201 -20.52 -16.30 -31.59
C VAL A 201 -21.81 -16.39 -32.37
N PHE A 202 -22.79 -17.11 -31.85
CA PHE A 202 -24.11 -17.28 -32.45
C PHE A 202 -25.17 -16.52 -31.68
N HIS A 203 -26.03 -15.81 -32.39
CA HIS A 203 -27.24 -15.20 -31.83
C HIS A 203 -28.46 -16.06 -32.17
N SER A 204 -29.21 -16.45 -31.14
CA SER A 204 -30.45 -17.23 -31.28
C SER A 204 -31.66 -16.30 -31.32
N THR A 205 -32.42 -16.32 -32.40
CA THR A 205 -33.66 -15.55 -32.52
C THR A 205 -34.79 -16.18 -31.69
N PRO A 206 -35.89 -15.44 -31.40
CA PRO A 206 -37.04 -16.02 -30.71
C PRO A 206 -37.70 -17.22 -31.42
N SER A 207 -37.48 -17.38 -32.73
CA SER A 207 -37.93 -18.55 -33.51
C SER A 207 -37.01 -19.77 -33.36
N GLY A 208 -35.85 -19.62 -32.70
CA GLY A 208 -34.88 -20.69 -32.48
C GLY A 208 -33.83 -20.84 -33.59
N GLU A 209 -33.84 -19.96 -34.59
CA GLU A 209 -32.78 -19.89 -35.61
C GLU A 209 -31.50 -19.32 -34.99
N LYS A 210 -30.36 -19.85 -35.41
CA LYS A 210 -29.03 -19.42 -34.94
C LYS A 210 -28.25 -18.83 -36.10
N ASP A 211 -27.90 -17.56 -35.97
CA ASP A 211 -27.08 -16.85 -36.94
C ASP A 211 -25.71 -16.56 -36.35
N LEU A 212 -24.67 -16.73 -37.16
CA LEU A 212 -23.33 -16.27 -36.80
C LEU A 212 -23.36 -14.74 -36.69
N TYR A 213 -22.92 -14.23 -35.55
CA TYR A 213 -22.83 -12.80 -35.29
C TYR A 213 -21.37 -12.36 -35.35
N ASP A 214 -21.09 -11.42 -36.24
CA ASP A 214 -19.75 -10.89 -36.46
C ASP A 214 -19.56 -9.56 -35.72
N PHE A 215 -18.67 -9.54 -34.73
CA PHE A 215 -18.33 -8.34 -33.96
C PHE A 215 -17.17 -7.54 -34.59
N SER A 216 -16.43 -8.15 -35.52
CA SER A 216 -15.06 -7.74 -35.93
C SER A 216 -14.93 -6.38 -36.58
N GLU A 217 -16.03 -5.76 -37.02
CA GLU A 217 -16.00 -4.45 -37.71
C GLU A 217 -16.50 -3.29 -36.85
N THR A 218 -17.15 -3.53 -35.71
CA THR A 218 -17.89 -2.48 -34.99
C THR A 218 -17.74 -2.51 -33.47
N SER A 219 -17.28 -3.61 -32.90
CA SER A 219 -17.22 -3.75 -31.45
C SER A 219 -16.16 -4.75 -31.01
N ASN A 220 -15.77 -4.65 -29.74
CA ASN A 220 -14.98 -5.67 -29.09
C ASN A 220 -15.87 -6.49 -28.15
N LEU A 221 -15.70 -7.81 -28.17
CA LEU A 221 -16.36 -8.75 -27.28
C LEU A 221 -15.34 -9.42 -26.37
N VAL A 222 -15.62 -9.35 -25.08
CA VAL A 222 -14.81 -9.97 -24.02
C VAL A 222 -15.73 -10.86 -23.19
N ALA A 223 -15.25 -12.04 -22.79
CA ALA A 223 -15.90 -12.89 -21.81
C ALA A 223 -15.20 -12.74 -20.46
N LEU A 224 -15.94 -12.30 -19.44
CA LEU A 224 -15.49 -12.31 -18.04
C LEU A 224 -15.91 -13.63 -17.39
N GLU A 225 -14.94 -14.41 -16.92
CA GLU A 225 -15.18 -15.63 -16.16
C GLU A 225 -15.91 -15.31 -14.85
N ILE A 226 -16.93 -16.10 -14.54
CA ILE A 226 -17.75 -15.92 -13.35
C ILE A 226 -18.29 -17.26 -12.87
N ASP A 227 -18.21 -17.46 -11.55
CA ASP A 227 -18.91 -18.53 -10.85
C ASP A 227 -20.05 -17.93 -10.06
N ILE A 228 -21.21 -18.57 -10.11
CA ILE A 228 -22.38 -18.16 -9.32
C ILE A 228 -22.98 -19.34 -8.58
N GLU A 229 -23.25 -19.15 -7.29
CA GLU A 229 -23.82 -20.13 -6.39
C GLU A 229 -24.94 -19.49 -5.57
N GLY A 230 -26.10 -20.14 -5.55
CA GLY A 230 -27.18 -19.83 -4.63
C GLY A 230 -26.96 -20.49 -3.28
N LEU A 231 -27.09 -19.72 -2.19
CA LEU A 231 -26.90 -20.22 -0.82
C LEU A 231 -28.26 -20.56 -0.18
N ASN A 232 -28.25 -21.51 0.75
CA ASN A 232 -29.44 -21.90 1.53
C ASN A 232 -30.67 -22.27 0.67
N ALA A 233 -30.43 -22.95 -0.46
CA ALA A 233 -31.45 -23.31 -1.46
C ALA A 233 -32.16 -22.12 -2.11
N THR A 234 -31.62 -20.90 -1.97
CA THR A 234 -32.06 -19.72 -2.72
C THR A 234 -31.52 -19.80 -4.14
N SER A 235 -32.37 -19.56 -5.14
CA SER A 235 -31.93 -19.42 -6.52
C SER A 235 -31.45 -18.00 -6.78
N VAL A 236 -30.28 -17.85 -7.38
CA VAL A 236 -29.73 -16.55 -7.82
C VAL A 236 -29.41 -16.61 -9.31
N GLY A 237 -29.52 -15.48 -10.00
CA GLY A 237 -29.13 -15.32 -11.40
C GLY A 237 -28.66 -13.89 -11.66
N ILE A 238 -28.07 -13.65 -12.83
CA ILE A 238 -27.61 -12.32 -13.25
C ILE A 238 -28.50 -11.89 -14.42
N ASP A 239 -29.28 -10.83 -14.24
CA ASP A 239 -30.15 -10.28 -15.28
C ASP A 239 -29.37 -9.36 -16.24
N ASP A 240 -28.40 -8.61 -15.70
CA ASP A 240 -27.65 -7.62 -16.47
C ASP A 240 -26.27 -7.37 -15.86
N ALA A 241 -25.32 -6.93 -16.67
CA ALA A 241 -24.02 -6.49 -16.21
C ALA A 241 -23.44 -5.36 -17.08
N GLN A 242 -22.67 -4.48 -16.44
CA GLN A 242 -21.96 -3.40 -17.11
C GLN A 242 -20.52 -3.34 -16.58
N PHE A 243 -19.55 -3.17 -17.47
CA PHE A 243 -18.17 -2.92 -17.10
C PHE A 243 -17.69 -1.56 -17.59
N ILE A 244 -16.97 -0.84 -16.73
CA ILE A 244 -16.38 0.47 -17.05
C ILE A 244 -14.90 0.39 -16.70
N ALA A 245 -14.04 0.33 -17.72
CA ALA A 245 -12.60 0.33 -17.51
C ALA A 245 -12.12 1.69 -16.96
N ASP A 246 -11.11 1.65 -16.09
CA ASP A 246 -10.53 2.87 -15.52
C ASP A 246 -9.97 3.77 -16.63
N GLY A 247 -10.31 5.06 -16.58
CA GLY A 247 -9.91 6.04 -17.60
C GLY A 247 -10.66 5.92 -18.94
N SER A 248 -11.55 4.93 -19.11
CA SER A 248 -12.40 4.81 -20.28
C SER A 248 -13.65 5.67 -20.17
N THR A 249 -14.08 6.27 -21.29
CA THR A 249 -15.39 6.91 -21.42
C THR A 249 -16.45 5.94 -21.97
N VAL A 250 -16.03 4.76 -22.43
CA VAL A 250 -16.88 3.73 -23.02
C VAL A 250 -17.15 2.64 -21.98
N SER A 251 -18.41 2.22 -21.91
CA SER A 251 -18.85 1.10 -21.08
C SER A 251 -19.07 -0.15 -21.94
N ALA A 252 -18.71 -1.30 -21.41
CA ALA A 252 -19.09 -2.59 -21.95
C ALA A 252 -20.40 -3.06 -21.31
N TYR A 253 -21.30 -3.65 -22.09
CA TYR A 253 -22.59 -4.13 -21.61
C TYR A 253 -22.72 -5.63 -21.84
N ALA A 254 -23.39 -6.32 -20.92
CA ALA A 254 -23.64 -7.73 -21.05
C ALA A 254 -24.58 -8.04 -22.22
N LEU A 255 -24.20 -9.02 -23.03
CA LEU A 255 -25.08 -9.61 -24.02
C LEU A 255 -26.06 -10.56 -23.34
N THR A 256 -27.29 -10.56 -23.83
CA THR A 256 -28.36 -11.43 -23.35
C THR A 256 -28.03 -12.91 -23.57
N LYS A 257 -28.77 -13.80 -22.91
CA LYS A 257 -28.64 -15.25 -23.07
C LYS A 257 -28.83 -15.79 -24.49
N SER A 258 -29.33 -14.97 -25.43
CA SER A 258 -29.49 -15.40 -26.82
C SER A 258 -28.16 -15.53 -27.55
N TYR A 259 -27.08 -14.98 -27.00
CA TYR A 259 -25.73 -15.12 -27.54
C TYR A 259 -25.02 -16.34 -26.92
N THR A 260 -24.45 -17.18 -27.77
CA THR A 260 -23.74 -18.41 -27.38
C THR A 260 -22.43 -18.55 -28.14
N CYS A 261 -21.37 -18.95 -27.45
CA CYS A 261 -20.06 -19.28 -27.99
C CYS A 261 -19.64 -20.67 -27.44
N GLU A 262 -19.07 -21.51 -28.29
CA GLU A 262 -18.62 -22.85 -27.88
C GLU A 262 -17.50 -22.77 -26.84
N GLY A 263 -17.59 -23.56 -25.77
CA GLY A 263 -16.60 -23.53 -24.68
C GLY A 263 -16.77 -22.42 -23.65
N TYR A 264 -17.60 -21.41 -23.91
CA TYR A 264 -17.82 -20.27 -23.02
C TYR A 264 -19.29 -20.14 -22.62
N PRO A 265 -19.85 -20.92 -21.69
CA PRO A 265 -21.28 -20.82 -21.36
C PRO A 265 -21.65 -19.43 -20.79
N ASN A 266 -22.56 -18.71 -21.44
CA ASN A 266 -23.06 -17.41 -20.97
C ASN A 266 -24.01 -17.60 -19.78
N LEU A 267 -23.76 -16.90 -18.66
CA LEU A 267 -24.53 -17.02 -17.42
C LEU A 267 -25.59 -15.92 -17.20
N ILE A 268 -25.78 -15.00 -18.15
CA ILE A 268 -26.92 -14.08 -18.12
C ILE A 268 -28.23 -14.88 -18.16
N ASP A 269 -29.20 -14.49 -17.31
CA ASP A 269 -30.50 -15.15 -17.09
C ASP A 269 -30.42 -16.63 -16.68
N VAL A 270 -29.25 -17.12 -16.21
CA VAL A 270 -29.08 -18.49 -15.74
C VAL A 270 -29.27 -18.55 -14.23
N ALA A 271 -30.30 -19.28 -13.81
CA ALA A 271 -30.58 -19.54 -12.41
C ALA A 271 -29.64 -20.60 -11.81
N ALA A 272 -29.07 -20.31 -10.64
CA ALA A 272 -28.14 -21.15 -9.90
C ALA A 272 -28.64 -21.35 -8.46
N THR A 273 -28.83 -22.62 -8.08
CA THR A 273 -29.05 -23.08 -6.69
C THR A 273 -27.86 -23.86 -6.13
N THR A 274 -26.89 -24.13 -6.99
CA THR A 274 -25.56 -24.70 -6.72
C THR A 274 -24.56 -23.93 -7.58
N VAL A 275 -23.27 -24.15 -7.38
CA VAL A 275 -22.23 -23.55 -8.22
C VAL A 275 -22.50 -23.81 -9.71
N LYS A 276 -22.44 -22.73 -10.49
CA LYS A 276 -22.46 -22.69 -11.95
C LYS A 276 -21.26 -21.87 -12.41
N GLU A 277 -20.41 -22.49 -13.20
CA GLU A 277 -19.22 -21.88 -13.79
C GLU A 277 -19.54 -21.42 -15.22
N GLY A 278 -19.03 -20.27 -15.62
CA GLY A 278 -19.22 -19.76 -16.96
C GLY A 278 -18.75 -18.32 -17.13
N TYR A 279 -19.43 -17.57 -17.99
CA TYR A 279 -18.95 -16.27 -18.46
C TYR A 279 -20.07 -15.22 -18.59
N LEU A 280 -19.70 -13.95 -18.43
CA LEU A 280 -20.48 -12.80 -18.88
C LEU A 280 -19.87 -12.27 -20.17
N TYR A 281 -20.68 -12.19 -21.24
CA TYR A 281 -20.24 -11.64 -22.51
C TYR A 281 -20.41 -10.12 -22.51
N LEU A 282 -19.31 -9.37 -22.45
CA LEU A 282 -19.28 -7.92 -22.38
C LEU A 282 -18.92 -7.32 -23.74
N GLN A 283 -19.87 -6.65 -24.38
CA GLN A 283 -19.68 -5.96 -25.66
C GLN A 283 -19.33 -4.50 -25.43
N ILE A 284 -18.27 -4.04 -26.11
CA ILE A 284 -17.83 -2.65 -26.17
C ILE A 284 -18.13 -2.12 -27.58
N ASN A 285 -18.98 -1.11 -27.70
CA ASN A 285 -19.37 -0.53 -29.00
C ASN A 285 -18.31 0.45 -29.55
N ASP A 286 -17.04 0.07 -29.46
CA ASP A 286 -15.90 0.75 -30.07
C ASP A 286 -14.80 -0.28 -30.31
N ILE A 287 -14.43 -0.48 -31.58
CA ILE A 287 -13.40 -1.44 -32.00
C ILE A 287 -11.99 -1.04 -31.55
N ASN A 288 -11.75 0.25 -31.27
CA ASN A 288 -10.44 0.74 -30.84
C ASN A 288 -10.26 0.68 -29.32
N GLU A 289 -11.34 0.47 -28.57
CA GLU A 289 -11.32 0.32 -27.12
C GLU A 289 -11.42 -1.14 -26.71
N SER A 290 -10.50 -1.58 -25.86
CA SER A 290 -10.55 -2.89 -25.23
C SER A 290 -10.65 -2.72 -23.71
N ILE A 291 -11.43 -3.60 -23.07
CA ILE A 291 -11.44 -3.74 -21.61
C ILE A 291 -10.54 -4.89 -21.14
N LEU A 292 -9.99 -5.67 -22.09
CA LEU A 292 -9.11 -6.78 -21.79
C LEU A 292 -7.87 -6.26 -21.04
N ASN A 293 -7.51 -6.94 -19.97
CA ASN A 293 -6.40 -6.59 -19.08
C ASN A 293 -6.47 -5.18 -18.48
N LYS A 294 -7.67 -4.60 -18.42
CA LYS A 294 -7.91 -3.32 -17.74
C LYS A 294 -8.59 -3.56 -16.39
N LYS A 295 -8.18 -2.74 -15.42
CA LYS A 295 -8.91 -2.57 -14.16
C LYS A 295 -10.17 -1.74 -14.43
N GLY A 296 -11.19 -1.90 -13.60
CA GLY A 296 -12.40 -1.12 -13.76
C GLY A 296 -13.51 -1.45 -12.78
N THR A 297 -14.68 -0.89 -13.02
CA THR A 297 -15.88 -1.11 -12.23
C THR A 297 -16.83 -2.04 -12.97
N LEU A 298 -17.08 -3.21 -12.40
CA LEU A 298 -18.16 -4.11 -12.79
C LEU A 298 -19.42 -3.80 -11.99
N LYS A 299 -20.55 -3.69 -12.68
CA LYS A 299 -21.88 -3.60 -12.08
C LYS A 299 -22.66 -4.85 -12.46
N LEU A 300 -23.26 -5.51 -11.49
CA LEU A 300 -24.08 -6.70 -11.67
C LEU A 300 -25.49 -6.43 -11.17
N LYS A 301 -26.49 -6.85 -11.94
CA LYS A 301 -27.89 -6.83 -11.52
C LYS A 301 -28.36 -8.27 -11.34
N LEU A 302 -28.69 -8.64 -10.11
CA LEU A 302 -29.20 -9.97 -9.82
C LEU A 302 -30.69 -10.11 -10.14
N THR A 303 -31.11 -11.31 -10.49
CA THR A 303 -32.51 -11.63 -10.77
C THR A 303 -33.42 -11.25 -9.61
N GLY A 304 -34.41 -10.40 -9.91
CA GLY A 304 -35.37 -9.89 -8.93
C GLY A 304 -34.87 -8.75 -8.04
N SER A 305 -33.59 -8.33 -8.17
CA SER A 305 -33.06 -7.16 -7.49
C SER A 305 -33.35 -5.87 -8.28
N GLN A 306 -33.73 -4.81 -7.58
CA GLN A 306 -33.79 -3.46 -8.15
C GLN A 306 -32.45 -2.73 -8.06
N GLU A 307 -31.56 -3.19 -7.16
CA GLU A 307 -30.26 -2.58 -6.90
C GLU A 307 -29.16 -3.25 -7.72
N TRP A 308 -28.17 -2.44 -8.12
CA TRP A 308 -26.94 -2.90 -8.74
C TRP A 308 -25.88 -3.18 -7.68
N ILE A 309 -25.24 -4.33 -7.79
CA ILE A 309 -24.01 -4.63 -7.05
C ILE A 309 -22.86 -4.00 -7.81
N ILE A 310 -22.03 -3.22 -7.12
CA ILE A 310 -20.87 -2.54 -7.71
C ILE A 310 -19.61 -3.18 -7.16
N VAL A 311 -18.74 -3.62 -8.07
CA VAL A 311 -17.52 -4.39 -7.78
C VAL A 311 -16.36 -3.78 -8.57
N PHE A 312 -15.21 -3.64 -7.92
CA PHE A 312 -13.98 -3.24 -8.62
C PHE A 312 -13.25 -4.48 -9.10
N TYR A 313 -13.20 -4.64 -10.42
CA TYR A 313 -12.48 -5.73 -11.07
C TYR A 313 -11.01 -5.36 -11.22
N LEU A 314 -10.15 -6.32 -10.87
CA LEU A 314 -8.72 -6.26 -11.14
C LEU A 314 -8.39 -7.44 -12.03
N ASP A 315 -7.75 -7.18 -13.16
CA ASP A 315 -7.24 -8.28 -13.96
C ASP A 315 -6.13 -8.99 -13.18
N THR A 316 -6.29 -10.30 -13.01
CA THR A 316 -5.46 -11.11 -12.09
C THR A 316 -4.15 -11.59 -12.73
N GLU A 317 -3.90 -11.24 -14.01
CA GLU A 317 -2.68 -11.59 -14.75
C GLU A 317 -2.01 -10.35 -15.39
N ALA A 318 -1.66 -9.35 -14.58
CA ALA A 318 -0.69 -8.31 -14.96
C ALA A 318 0.69 -8.56 -14.34
#